data_AF-A0A8J2P0H7-F1
#
_entry.id   AF-A0A8J2P0H7-F1
#
_cell.length_a   1.000
_cell.length_b   1.000
_cell.length_c   1.000
_cell.angle_alpha   90.00
_cell.angle_beta   90.00
_cell.angle_gamma   90.00
#
_symmetry.space_group_name_H-M   'P 1'
#
loop_
_entity.id
_entity.type
_entity.pdbx_description
1 polymer ?
#
loop_
_entity_poly.entity_id
_entity_poly.type
_entity_poly.pdbx_seq_one_letter_code
_entity_poly.pdbx_strand_id
1 'polypeptide(L)'
;FEFKLSLPPWMEFFFNPFLFMGHMMAEMCEINYKLPQVQQVLNEKWDLIIFTPLLNECLYGLVHKLNTTTLIYTPTTVFTWLADNLGSPNPPSHVSSILIGYDERMNFQQRFLNSFRTVFDWLVMHWYYWPKVQAVYRTALGDPNIPSIPKIERNASMVLMNSHISFSPPRPLLPDMIEVGGMHLVPAKPVQPKELDDFLNGGQDGFILFTAKKGFALPPLDFVSLTEEILLNAINEAVNNPSYRETAKKLSKIFLDQETKPLDRAVFWVEYVLRHKGAPHLRSAARDLHYIQYFSIDTLAALFVILASCITVNVLIVRAIYRKCFGSKSTKTANSLKKKQ
;
A
#
# COMPACT_ATOMS: atom_id res chain seq x y z
N PHE A 1 -8.14 -1.05 30.61
CA PHE A 1 -9.23 -0.09 30.34
C PHE A 1 -9.72 -0.33 28.92
N GLU A 2 -10.77 -1.14 28.77
CA GLU A 2 -11.43 -1.33 27.47
C GLU A 2 -12.38 -0.17 27.21
N PHE A 3 -12.04 0.70 26.26
CA PHE A 3 -12.97 1.69 25.73
C PHE A 3 -13.85 0.97 24.70
N LYS A 4 -14.98 0.41 25.13
CA LYS A 4 -16.03 -0.07 24.21
C LYS A 4 -16.88 1.13 23.77
N LEU A 5 -16.42 1.82 22.74
CA LEU A 5 -17.29 2.69 21.94
C LEU A 5 -18.08 1.77 20.99
N SER A 6 -19.38 1.60 21.22
CA SER A 6 -20.24 0.79 20.33
C SER A 6 -20.38 1.51 18.99
N LEU A 7 -19.52 1.14 18.03
CA LEU A 7 -19.54 1.68 16.69
C LEU A 7 -20.45 0.83 15.79
N PRO A 8 -21.06 1.41 14.74
CA PRO A 8 -21.80 0.63 13.73
C PRO A 8 -20.92 -0.48 13.12
N PRO A 9 -21.48 -1.63 12.69
CA PRO A 9 -20.68 -2.78 12.19
C PRO A 9 -19.70 -2.44 11.06
N TRP A 10 -20.06 -1.51 10.18
CA TRP A 10 -19.16 -1.02 9.15
C TRP A 10 -17.99 -0.24 9.76
N MET A 11 -18.21 0.61 10.76
CA MET A 11 -17.13 1.31 11.47
C MET A 11 -16.28 0.34 12.31
N GLU A 12 -16.85 -0.68 12.96
CA GLU A 12 -16.05 -1.71 13.63
C GLU A 12 -15.10 -2.43 12.66
N PHE A 13 -15.59 -2.76 11.46
CA PHE A 13 -14.75 -3.32 10.38
C PHE A 13 -13.63 -2.37 9.93
N PHE A 14 -13.88 -1.05 9.92
CA PHE A 14 -12.86 -0.05 9.55
C PHE A 14 -11.82 0.21 10.65
N PHE A 15 -12.24 0.28 11.93
CA PHE A 15 -11.38 0.75 13.03
C PHE A 15 -10.76 -0.38 13.87
N ASN A 16 -11.49 -1.47 14.12
CA ASN A 16 -11.07 -2.53 15.05
C ASN A 16 -9.81 -3.31 14.59
N PRO A 17 -9.67 -3.73 13.32
CA PRO A 17 -8.54 -4.56 12.90
C PRO A 17 -7.20 -3.86 13.11
N PHE A 18 -7.11 -2.55 12.85
CA PHE A 18 -5.86 -1.82 12.99
C PHE A 18 -5.50 -1.46 14.43
N LEU A 19 -6.50 -1.12 15.24
CA LEU A 19 -6.27 -0.85 16.67
C LEU A 19 -5.80 -2.12 17.37
N PHE A 20 -6.46 -3.25 17.08
CA PHE A 20 -6.04 -4.57 17.53
C PHE A 20 -4.65 -4.93 17.00
N MET A 21 -4.40 -4.74 15.70
CA MET A 21 -3.10 -5.05 15.07
C MET A 21 -1.96 -4.26 15.70
N GLY A 22 -2.16 -2.99 16.06
CA GLY A 22 -1.11 -2.20 16.75
C GLY A 22 -0.73 -2.74 18.12
N HIS A 23 -1.70 -3.25 18.90
CA HIS A 23 -1.40 -3.91 20.18
C HIS A 23 -0.75 -5.27 19.98
N MET A 24 -1.36 -6.13 19.15
CA MET A 24 -0.86 -7.46 18.85
C MET A 24 0.57 -7.43 18.29
N MET A 25 0.88 -6.48 17.40
CA MET A 25 2.21 -6.35 16.82
C MET A 25 3.23 -5.82 17.82
N ALA A 26 2.85 -4.88 18.69
CA ALA A 26 3.73 -4.43 19.77
C ALA A 26 4.11 -5.59 20.71
N GLU A 27 3.13 -6.40 21.14
CA GLU A 27 3.38 -7.58 21.97
C GLU A 27 4.26 -8.62 21.26
N MET A 28 3.96 -8.90 19.99
CA MET A 28 4.75 -9.82 19.18
C MET A 28 6.20 -9.33 19.03
N CYS A 29 6.41 -8.02 18.87
CA CYS A 29 7.75 -7.43 18.88
C CYS A 29 8.47 -7.65 20.20
N GLU A 30 7.82 -7.37 21.34
CA GLU A 30 8.44 -7.58 22.66
C GLU A 30 8.88 -9.03 22.88
N ILE A 31 8.06 -9.98 22.44
CA ILE A 31 8.38 -11.42 22.53
C ILE A 31 9.59 -11.73 21.64
N ASN A 32 9.58 -11.29 20.38
CA ASN A 32 10.66 -11.55 19.43
C ASN A 32 12.01 -11.01 19.93
N TYR A 33 12.04 -9.80 20.49
CA TYR A 33 13.27 -9.23 21.02
C TYR A 33 13.82 -9.96 22.25
N LYS A 34 13.01 -10.72 22.99
CA LYS A 34 13.47 -11.54 24.12
C LYS A 34 14.11 -12.86 23.68
N LEU A 35 13.95 -13.25 22.40
CA LEU A 35 14.51 -14.50 21.90
C LEU A 35 16.04 -14.37 21.75
N PRO A 36 16.83 -15.30 22.33
CA PRO A 36 18.29 -15.27 22.22
C PRO A 36 18.79 -15.27 20.78
N GLN A 37 18.07 -15.96 19.89
CA GLN A 37 18.40 -16.04 18.46
C GLN A 37 18.33 -14.66 17.80
N VAL A 38 17.36 -13.82 18.18
CA VAL A 38 17.21 -12.47 17.63
C VAL A 38 18.30 -11.55 18.16
N GLN A 39 18.66 -11.66 19.44
CA GLN A 39 19.74 -10.88 20.03
C GLN A 39 21.11 -11.29 19.48
N GLN A 40 21.31 -12.57 19.18
CA GLN A 40 22.55 -13.08 18.59
C GLN A 40 22.85 -12.43 17.23
N VAL A 41 21.82 -12.17 16.41
CA VAL A 41 21.97 -11.54 15.09
C VAL A 41 22.71 -10.19 15.18
N LEU A 42 22.53 -9.42 16.26
CA LEU A 42 23.21 -8.13 16.47
C LEU A 42 24.72 -8.25 16.72
N ASN A 43 25.20 -9.43 17.11
CA ASN A 43 26.62 -9.68 17.37
C ASN A 43 27.37 -10.15 16.12
N GLU A 44 26.66 -10.43 15.04
CA GLU A 44 27.21 -10.90 13.77
C GLU A 44 27.28 -9.78 12.74
N LYS A 45 28.14 -9.95 11.73
CA LYS A 45 28.27 -9.03 10.60
C LYS A 45 27.52 -9.60 9.40
N TRP A 46 26.72 -8.75 8.77
CA TRP A 46 25.89 -9.13 7.63
C TRP A 46 26.20 -8.23 6.44
N ASP A 47 26.36 -8.83 5.27
CA ASP A 47 26.54 -8.09 4.01
C ASP A 47 25.21 -7.63 3.40
N LEU A 48 24.11 -8.28 3.81
CA LEU A 48 22.77 -8.07 3.26
C LEU A 48 21.68 -8.42 4.26
N ILE A 49 20.63 -7.60 4.31
CA ILE A 49 19.37 -7.93 4.97
C ILE A 49 18.25 -7.95 3.94
N ILE A 50 17.47 -9.02 3.94
CA ILE A 50 16.22 -9.13 3.20
C ILE A 50 15.13 -9.42 4.21
N PHE A 51 14.11 -8.57 4.28
CA PHE A 51 13.01 -8.76 5.24
C PHE A 51 11.66 -8.32 4.65
N THR A 52 10.61 -8.88 5.23
CA THR A 52 9.22 -8.51 4.90
C THR A 52 8.77 -7.34 5.77
N PRO A 53 8.22 -6.25 5.21
CA PRO A 53 7.84 -5.06 5.97
C PRO A 53 6.45 -5.14 6.60
N LEU A 54 5.71 -6.24 6.36
CA LEU A 54 4.33 -6.45 6.81
C LEU A 54 4.30 -7.50 7.92
N LEU A 55 3.66 -7.18 9.05
CA LEU A 55 3.55 -8.05 10.24
C LEU A 55 4.91 -8.51 10.79
N ASN A 56 5.94 -7.70 10.57
CA ASN A 56 7.33 -7.97 10.95
C ASN A 56 8.15 -6.67 11.15
N GLU A 57 7.45 -5.57 11.43
CA GLU A 57 7.99 -4.22 11.59
C GLU A 57 8.92 -4.10 12.81
N CYS A 58 8.90 -5.10 13.70
CA CYS A 58 9.87 -5.24 14.78
C CYS A 58 11.31 -5.24 14.25
N LEU A 59 11.56 -5.82 13.07
CA LEU A 59 12.90 -5.92 12.50
C LEU A 59 13.50 -4.58 12.10
N TYR A 60 12.70 -3.51 11.93
CA TYR A 60 13.22 -2.21 11.55
C TYR A 60 14.30 -1.68 12.52
N GLY A 61 14.13 -1.92 13.83
CA GLY A 61 15.15 -1.58 14.82
C GLY A 61 16.47 -2.32 14.59
N LEU A 62 16.41 -3.62 14.30
CA LEU A 62 17.57 -4.45 13.99
C LEU A 62 18.23 -4.02 12.67
N VAL A 63 17.44 -3.81 11.62
CA VAL A 63 17.90 -3.32 10.31
C VAL A 63 18.73 -2.05 10.48
N HIS A 64 18.23 -1.10 11.28
CA HIS A 64 18.96 0.13 11.56
C HIS A 64 20.26 -0.12 12.33
N LYS A 65 20.24 -0.98 13.36
CA LYS A 65 21.43 -1.29 14.17
C LYS A 65 22.53 -2.01 13.40
N LEU A 66 22.14 -2.95 12.54
CA LEU A 66 23.06 -3.70 11.69
C LEU A 66 23.66 -2.83 10.57
N ASN A 67 22.95 -1.78 10.16
CA ASN A 67 23.42 -0.74 9.25
C ASN A 67 24.13 -1.30 8.00
N THR A 68 23.47 -2.24 7.32
CA THR A 68 23.97 -2.89 6.11
C THR A 68 22.99 -2.74 4.94
N THR A 69 23.40 -3.18 3.76
CA THR A 69 22.58 -3.14 2.54
C THR A 69 21.25 -3.84 2.80
N THR A 70 20.14 -3.15 2.54
CA THR A 70 18.81 -3.62 2.91
C THR A 70 17.92 -3.72 1.68
N LEU A 71 17.36 -4.90 1.43
CA LEU A 71 16.25 -5.10 0.51
C LEU A 71 14.97 -5.39 1.28
N ILE A 72 13.87 -4.86 0.77
CA ILE A 72 12.53 -5.17 1.23
C ILE A 72 11.97 -6.26 0.32
N TYR A 73 11.42 -7.33 0.88
CA TYR A 73 10.67 -8.34 0.13
C TYR A 73 9.19 -8.27 0.50
N THR A 74 8.31 -8.10 -0.48
CA THR A 74 6.87 -8.15 -0.24
C THR A 74 6.28 -9.43 -0.83
N PRO A 75 5.51 -10.23 -0.05
CA PRO A 75 4.92 -11.48 -0.55
C PRO A 75 3.79 -11.25 -1.58
N THR A 76 3.37 -9.99 -1.73
CA THR A 76 2.40 -9.48 -2.69
C THR A 76 2.93 -8.16 -3.25
N THR A 77 2.10 -7.41 -3.97
CA THR A 77 2.43 -6.03 -4.37
C THR A 77 2.60 -5.12 -3.14
N VAL A 78 3.22 -3.95 -3.30
CA VAL A 78 3.51 -3.04 -2.18
C VAL A 78 2.24 -2.38 -1.64
N PHE A 79 2.17 -2.18 -0.33
CA PHE A 79 1.09 -1.38 0.26
C PHE A 79 1.26 0.10 -0.09
N THR A 80 0.15 0.85 -0.04
CA THR A 80 0.13 2.28 -0.35
C THR A 80 1.11 3.07 0.52
N TRP A 81 1.13 2.82 1.83
CA TRP A 81 2.05 3.50 2.75
C TRP A 81 3.53 3.20 2.52
N LEU A 82 3.88 1.97 2.13
CA LEU A 82 5.27 1.61 1.79
C LEU A 82 5.68 2.28 0.49
N ALA A 83 4.80 2.23 -0.52
CA ALA A 83 5.05 2.85 -1.80
C ALA A 83 5.20 4.38 -1.66
N ASP A 84 4.40 5.04 -0.81
CA ASP A 84 4.55 6.46 -0.50
C ASP A 84 5.88 6.78 0.21
N ASN A 85 6.31 5.93 1.16
CA ASN A 85 7.63 6.09 1.81
C ASN A 85 8.77 6.00 0.80
N LEU A 86 8.65 5.10 -0.18
CA LEU A 86 9.64 4.90 -1.23
C LEU A 86 9.53 5.92 -2.37
N GLY A 87 8.54 6.82 -2.33
CA GLY A 87 8.32 7.84 -3.34
C GLY A 87 7.71 7.33 -4.65
N SER A 88 7.09 6.14 -4.62
CA SER A 88 6.39 5.55 -5.75
C SER A 88 4.98 6.15 -5.86
N PRO A 89 4.57 6.70 -7.02
CA PRO A 89 3.26 7.32 -7.17
C PRO A 89 2.11 6.33 -6.88
N ASN A 90 1.19 6.71 -5.99
CA ASN A 90 -0.03 5.94 -5.69
C ASN A 90 -1.30 6.79 -5.81
N PRO A 91 -1.76 7.13 -7.02
CA PRO A 91 -2.96 7.93 -7.18
C PRO A 91 -4.21 7.11 -6.79
N PRO A 92 -4.99 7.52 -5.77
CA PRO A 92 -6.15 6.75 -5.30
C PRO A 92 -7.32 6.73 -6.30
N SER A 93 -7.18 7.41 -7.43
CA SER A 93 -8.17 7.43 -8.51
C SER A 93 -8.21 6.13 -9.32
N HIS A 94 -7.14 5.34 -9.30
CA HIS A 94 -7.05 4.05 -10.03
C HIS A 94 -6.19 3.01 -9.31
N VAL A 95 -5.34 3.42 -8.35
CA VAL A 95 -4.63 2.48 -7.48
C VAL A 95 -5.49 2.22 -6.23
N SER A 96 -6.06 1.02 -6.13
CA SER A 96 -6.86 0.63 -4.97
C SER A 96 -5.98 0.31 -3.75
N SER A 97 -6.43 0.70 -2.55
CA SER A 97 -5.88 0.14 -1.32
C SER A 97 -6.15 -1.37 -1.31
N ILE A 98 -5.09 -2.16 -1.11
CA ILE A 98 -5.17 -3.63 -1.05
C ILE A 98 -6.22 -4.09 -0.03
N LEU A 99 -6.47 -3.29 1.01
CA LEU A 99 -7.40 -3.62 2.08
C LEU A 99 -8.88 -3.41 1.72
N ILE A 100 -9.19 -2.55 0.74
CA ILE A 100 -10.57 -2.37 0.25
C ILE A 100 -10.88 -3.28 -0.94
N GLY A 101 -9.85 -3.71 -1.68
CA GLY A 101 -9.97 -4.73 -2.72
C GLY A 101 -10.81 -4.31 -3.92
N TYR A 102 -10.82 -3.03 -4.29
CA TYR A 102 -11.47 -2.59 -5.53
C TYR A 102 -10.59 -2.90 -6.75
N ASP A 103 -11.25 -3.07 -7.90
CA ASP A 103 -10.61 -3.16 -9.21
C ASP A 103 -10.03 -1.80 -9.64
N GLU A 104 -9.17 -1.78 -10.67
CA GLU A 104 -8.65 -0.53 -11.28
C GLU A 104 -9.76 0.33 -11.89
N ARG A 105 -10.86 -0.28 -12.34
CA ARG A 105 -12.01 0.42 -12.95
C ARG A 105 -13.02 0.84 -11.90
N MET A 106 -12.65 1.84 -11.10
CA MET A 106 -13.52 2.40 -10.06
C MET A 106 -14.48 3.47 -10.61
N ASN A 107 -15.75 3.38 -10.21
CA ASN A 107 -16.69 4.49 -10.37
C ASN A 107 -16.38 5.64 -9.39
N PHE A 108 -17.11 6.76 -9.47
CA PHE A 108 -16.85 7.91 -8.60
C PHE A 108 -16.94 7.58 -7.10
N GLN A 109 -17.97 6.83 -6.66
CA GLN A 109 -18.13 6.48 -5.24
C GLN A 109 -17.00 5.57 -4.76
N GLN A 110 -16.61 4.58 -5.57
CA GLN A 110 -15.48 3.70 -5.26
C GLN A 110 -14.17 4.49 -5.16
N ARG A 111 -13.92 5.42 -6.08
CA ARG A 111 -12.73 6.31 -6.02
C ARG A 111 -12.75 7.18 -4.77
N PHE A 112 -13.91 7.73 -4.40
CA PHE A 112 -14.06 8.53 -3.20
C PHE A 112 -13.75 7.71 -1.94
N LEU A 113 -14.35 6.53 -1.81
CA LEU A 113 -14.11 5.62 -0.68
C LEU A 113 -12.67 5.10 -0.65
N ASN A 114 -12.08 4.79 -1.81
CA ASN A 114 -10.68 4.38 -1.91
C ASN A 114 -9.72 5.51 -1.50
N SER A 115 -10.03 6.75 -1.89
CA SER A 115 -9.25 7.93 -1.48
C SER A 115 -9.34 8.15 0.02
N PHE A 116 -10.56 8.09 0.57
CA PHE A 116 -10.76 8.16 2.02
C PHE A 116 -10.00 7.04 2.74
N ARG A 117 -10.08 5.81 2.23
CA ARG A 117 -9.39 4.65 2.80
C ARG A 117 -7.87 4.83 2.78
N THR A 118 -7.31 5.33 1.68
CA THR A 118 -5.87 5.57 1.56
C THR A 118 -5.40 6.59 2.60
N VAL A 119 -6.13 7.69 2.78
CA VAL A 119 -5.82 8.68 3.82
C VAL A 119 -5.98 8.09 5.22
N PHE A 120 -7.03 7.30 5.44
CA PHE A 120 -7.27 6.62 6.71
C PHE A 120 -6.14 5.66 7.08
N ASP A 121 -5.74 4.79 6.15
CA ASP A 121 -4.62 3.85 6.31
C ASP A 121 -3.33 4.62 6.64
N TRP A 122 -3.06 5.72 5.93
CA TRP A 122 -1.91 6.58 6.19
C TRP A 122 -1.92 7.17 7.61
N LEU A 123 -3.06 7.73 8.06
CA LEU A 123 -3.22 8.32 9.39
C LEU A 123 -3.04 7.27 10.50
N VAL A 124 -3.67 6.11 10.34
CA VAL A 124 -3.58 5.00 11.30
C VAL A 124 -2.14 4.50 11.40
N MET A 125 -1.45 4.33 10.27
CA MET A 125 -0.05 3.90 10.26
C MET A 125 0.85 4.93 10.97
N HIS A 126 0.70 6.22 10.64
CA HIS A 126 1.59 7.27 11.15
C HIS A 126 1.33 7.66 12.60
N TRP A 127 0.08 7.71 13.04
CA TRP A 127 -0.28 8.29 14.34
C TRP A 127 -0.64 7.25 15.39
N TYR A 128 -0.86 5.99 15.01
CA TYR A 128 -1.20 4.94 15.95
C TYR A 128 -0.25 3.74 15.87
N TYR A 129 -0.18 3.09 14.71
CA TYR A 129 0.48 1.79 14.58
C TYR A 129 2.01 1.90 14.70
N TRP A 130 2.65 2.70 13.85
CA TRP A 130 4.11 2.81 13.88
C TRP A 130 4.64 3.41 15.17
N PRO A 131 4.08 4.48 15.77
CA PRO A 131 4.59 4.99 17.05
C PRO A 131 4.66 3.92 18.15
N LYS A 132 3.67 3.01 18.21
CA LYS A 132 3.66 1.89 19.15
C LYS A 132 4.80 0.90 18.88
N VAL A 133 4.93 0.42 17.65
CA VAL A 133 5.99 -0.54 17.28
C VAL A 133 7.38 0.08 17.47
N GLN A 134 7.53 1.37 17.14
CA GLN A 134 8.77 2.12 17.32
C GLN A 134 9.18 2.23 18.79
N ALA A 135 8.23 2.48 19.68
CA ALA A 135 8.51 2.54 21.12
C ALA A 135 9.06 1.20 21.64
N VAL A 136 8.49 0.08 21.18
CA VAL A 136 8.94 -1.26 21.57
C VAL A 136 10.38 -1.51 21.16
N TYR A 137 10.73 -1.36 19.87
CA TYR A 137 12.08 -1.69 19.45
C TYR A 137 13.13 -0.71 19.98
N ARG A 138 12.80 0.57 20.20
CA ARG A 138 13.72 1.54 20.80
C ARG A 138 14.06 1.17 22.24
N THR A 139 13.04 0.73 22.98
CA THR A 139 13.20 0.26 24.37
C THR A 139 13.99 -1.04 24.40
N ALA A 140 13.62 -2.02 23.56
CA ALA A 140 14.27 -3.33 23.52
C ALA A 140 15.75 -3.26 23.11
N LEU A 141 16.11 -2.31 22.25
CA LEU A 141 17.49 -2.10 21.79
C LEU A 141 18.25 -1.05 22.61
N GLY A 142 17.64 -0.48 23.65
CA GLY A 142 18.25 0.53 24.50
C GLY A 142 18.68 1.81 23.76
N ASP A 143 18.03 2.14 22.65
CA ASP A 143 18.40 3.28 21.81
C ASP A 143 17.17 4.10 21.40
N PRO A 144 16.93 5.27 22.03
CA PRO A 144 15.80 6.13 21.70
C PRO A 144 15.96 6.86 20.36
N ASN A 145 17.17 6.91 19.80
CA ASN A 145 17.48 7.68 18.58
C ASN A 145 17.25 6.90 17.29
N ILE A 146 16.87 5.61 17.37
CA ILE A 146 16.54 4.82 16.18
C ILE A 146 15.48 5.57 15.35
N PRO A 147 15.71 5.81 14.05
CA PRO A 147 14.81 6.55 13.18
C PRO A 147 13.39 5.99 13.15
N SER A 148 12.43 6.77 12.64
CA SER A 148 11.08 6.27 12.40
C SER A 148 11.07 5.21 11.30
N ILE A 149 10.08 4.31 11.32
CA ILE A 149 9.88 3.26 10.30
C ILE A 149 9.93 3.85 8.87
N PRO A 150 9.17 4.92 8.52
CA PRO A 150 9.29 5.60 7.23
C PRO A 150 10.71 5.98 6.82
N LYS A 151 11.53 6.43 7.77
CA LYS A 151 12.90 6.86 7.49
C LYS A 151 13.83 5.66 7.25
N ILE A 152 13.57 4.53 7.90
CA ILE A 152 14.30 3.27 7.66
C ILE A 152 13.89 2.69 6.29
N GLU A 153 12.59 2.67 5.97
CA GLU A 153 12.08 2.25 4.66
C GLU A 153 12.65 3.08 3.51
N ARG A 154 12.70 4.41 3.64
CA ARG A 154 13.32 5.31 2.64
C ARG A 154 14.78 4.98 2.33
N ASN A 155 15.49 4.38 3.29
CA ASN A 155 16.90 4.01 3.14
C ASN A 155 17.10 2.62 2.51
N ALA A 156 16.03 1.85 2.27
CA ALA A 156 16.13 0.57 1.59
C ALA A 156 16.70 0.75 0.17
N SER A 157 17.57 -0.17 -0.24
CA SER A 157 18.23 -0.13 -1.55
C SER A 157 17.30 -0.57 -2.67
N MET A 158 16.38 -1.49 -2.40
CA MET A 158 15.50 -2.08 -3.41
C MET A 158 14.30 -2.77 -2.75
N VAL A 159 13.23 -2.93 -3.52
CA VAL A 159 12.07 -3.77 -3.18
C VAL A 159 11.91 -4.90 -4.18
N LEU A 160 11.83 -6.13 -3.67
CA LEU A 160 11.45 -7.31 -4.44
C LEU A 160 9.99 -7.65 -4.14
N MET A 161 9.16 -7.72 -5.17
CA MET A 161 7.72 -7.90 -5.04
C MET A 161 7.32 -9.24 -5.64
N ASN A 162 6.69 -10.11 -4.85
CA ASN A 162 6.09 -11.35 -5.37
C ASN A 162 4.71 -11.05 -5.99
N SER A 163 4.67 -10.08 -6.90
CA SER A 163 3.54 -9.75 -7.76
C SER A 163 3.90 -9.99 -9.22
N HIS A 164 2.86 -10.07 -10.06
CA HIS A 164 3.01 -10.23 -11.49
C HIS A 164 1.85 -9.52 -12.20
N ILE A 165 2.15 -8.88 -13.33
CA ILE A 165 1.19 -8.13 -14.18
C ILE A 165 -0.04 -8.95 -14.61
N SER A 166 0.03 -10.28 -14.58
CA SER A 166 -1.10 -11.15 -14.92
C SER A 166 -2.14 -11.28 -13.81
N PHE A 167 -1.75 -11.04 -12.55
CA PHE A 167 -2.62 -11.24 -11.38
C PHE A 167 -2.84 -9.96 -10.57
N SER A 168 -2.01 -8.94 -10.78
CA SER A 168 -2.09 -7.67 -10.07
C SER A 168 -2.52 -6.57 -11.04
N PRO A 169 -3.40 -5.65 -10.62
CA PRO A 169 -3.70 -4.47 -11.41
C PRO A 169 -2.42 -3.67 -11.73
N PRO A 170 -2.31 -3.09 -12.94
CA PRO A 170 -1.26 -2.16 -13.29
C PRO A 170 -1.12 -1.04 -12.25
N ARG A 171 0.12 -0.74 -11.88
CA ARG A 171 0.42 0.36 -10.97
C ARG A 171 1.76 1.02 -11.32
N PRO A 172 1.95 2.31 -10.99
CA PRO A 172 3.25 2.94 -11.12
C PRO A 172 4.26 2.28 -10.17
N LEU A 173 5.39 1.82 -10.70
CA LEU A 173 6.53 1.28 -9.96
C LEU A 173 7.78 2.11 -10.26
N LEU A 174 8.64 2.25 -9.27
CA LEU A 174 9.97 2.86 -9.44
C LEU A 174 10.97 1.84 -9.99
N PRO A 175 12.10 2.28 -10.59
CA PRO A 175 13.13 1.38 -11.12
C PRO A 175 13.75 0.43 -10.09
N ASP A 176 13.67 0.76 -8.80
CA ASP A 176 14.15 -0.07 -7.69
C ASP A 176 13.05 -0.93 -7.05
N MET A 177 11.91 -1.11 -7.74
CA MET A 177 10.80 -1.98 -7.33
C MET A 177 10.63 -3.07 -8.38
N ILE A 178 11.16 -4.25 -8.09
CA ILE A 178 11.30 -5.33 -9.05
C ILE A 178 10.27 -6.42 -8.78
N GLU A 179 9.48 -6.74 -9.80
CA GLU A 179 8.56 -7.87 -9.76
C GLU A 179 9.29 -9.20 -9.98
N VAL A 180 9.24 -10.05 -8.95
CA VAL A 180 9.79 -11.41 -8.90
C VAL A 180 8.68 -12.43 -8.58
N GLY A 181 7.47 -12.17 -9.10
CA GLY A 181 6.29 -13.01 -8.91
C GLY A 181 6.52 -14.47 -9.30
N GLY A 182 6.29 -15.36 -8.34
CA GLY A 182 6.45 -16.80 -8.50
C GLY A 182 7.90 -17.29 -8.39
N MET A 183 8.81 -16.52 -7.79
CA MET A 183 10.17 -16.99 -7.49
C MET A 183 10.23 -18.25 -6.60
N HIS A 184 9.14 -18.55 -5.89
CA HIS A 184 8.97 -19.74 -5.06
C HIS A 184 8.41 -20.94 -5.84
N LEU A 185 8.00 -20.75 -7.10
CA LEU A 185 7.48 -21.83 -7.93
C LEU A 185 8.66 -22.69 -8.40
N VAL A 186 8.61 -23.96 -8.03
CA VAL A 186 9.56 -24.99 -8.45
C VAL A 186 8.90 -25.89 -9.50
N PRO A 187 9.68 -26.57 -10.35
CA PRO A 187 9.14 -27.60 -11.24
C PRO A 187 8.28 -28.59 -10.46
N ALA A 188 7.11 -28.92 -11.02
CA ALA A 188 6.16 -29.82 -10.39
C ALA A 188 6.84 -31.17 -10.11
N LYS A 189 6.67 -31.66 -8.88
CA LYS A 189 7.07 -33.02 -8.47
C LYS A 189 5.83 -33.91 -8.44
N PRO A 190 5.96 -35.24 -8.67
CA PRO A 190 4.84 -36.16 -8.51
C PRO A 190 4.20 -36.00 -7.13
N VAL A 191 2.88 -35.97 -7.10
CA VAL A 191 2.13 -35.77 -5.86
C VAL A 191 2.23 -37.04 -5.00
N GLN A 192 2.36 -36.88 -3.69
CA GLN A 192 2.32 -38.03 -2.78
C GLN A 192 1.01 -38.00 -1.97
N PRO A 193 0.38 -39.17 -1.73
CA PRO A 193 0.80 -40.52 -2.14
C PRO A 193 0.57 -40.80 -3.64
N LYS A 194 1.18 -41.87 -4.16
CA LYS A 194 1.08 -42.25 -5.59
C LYS A 194 -0.37 -42.40 -6.06
N GLU A 195 -1.25 -42.89 -5.20
CA GLU A 195 -2.70 -43.00 -5.46
C GLU A 195 -3.32 -41.65 -5.84
N LEU A 196 -2.88 -40.56 -5.21
CA LEU A 196 -3.34 -39.21 -5.52
C LEU A 196 -2.76 -38.72 -6.85
N ASP A 197 -1.50 -39.03 -7.14
CA ASP A 197 -0.90 -38.71 -8.44
C ASP A 197 -1.61 -39.46 -9.59
N ASP A 198 -1.85 -40.76 -9.40
CA ASP A 198 -2.59 -41.60 -10.34
C ASP A 198 -4.04 -41.08 -10.52
N PHE A 199 -4.69 -40.62 -9.44
CA PHE A 199 -6.01 -39.99 -9.52
C PHE A 199 -5.99 -38.66 -10.31
N LEU A 200 -5.02 -37.78 -10.01
CA LEU A 200 -4.88 -36.48 -10.69
C LEU A 200 -4.55 -36.64 -12.17
N ASN A 201 -3.74 -37.64 -12.53
CA ASN A 201 -3.33 -37.94 -13.90
C ASN A 201 -4.34 -38.84 -14.65
N GLY A 202 -5.30 -39.45 -13.96
CA GLY A 202 -6.27 -40.38 -14.55
C GLY A 202 -7.40 -39.70 -15.34
N GLY A 203 -7.63 -38.40 -15.13
CA GLY A 203 -8.67 -37.64 -15.82
C GLY A 203 -8.25 -37.13 -17.20
N GLN A 204 -9.08 -37.31 -18.23
CA GLN A 204 -8.79 -36.82 -19.60
C GLN A 204 -8.76 -35.28 -19.69
N ASP A 205 -9.52 -34.60 -18.83
CA ASP A 205 -9.68 -33.13 -18.85
C ASP A 205 -8.88 -32.38 -17.78
N GLY A 206 -8.08 -33.11 -16.99
CA GLY A 206 -7.38 -32.58 -15.81
C GLY A 206 -8.24 -32.59 -14.54
N PHE A 207 -7.88 -31.77 -13.57
CA PHE A 207 -8.56 -31.69 -12.27
C PHE A 207 -8.84 -30.23 -11.88
N ILE A 208 -9.86 -30.02 -11.04
CA ILE A 208 -10.15 -28.72 -10.44
C ILE A 208 -9.73 -28.78 -8.97
N LEU A 209 -8.80 -27.90 -8.59
CA LEU A 209 -8.36 -27.77 -7.20
C LEU A 209 -9.22 -26.72 -6.49
N PHE A 210 -10.01 -27.15 -5.52
CA PHE A 210 -10.70 -26.26 -4.59
C PHE A 210 -9.87 -26.11 -3.32
N THR A 211 -9.54 -24.86 -2.96
CA THR A 211 -8.88 -24.55 -1.68
C THR A 211 -9.78 -23.67 -0.83
N ALA A 212 -10.29 -24.20 0.27
CA ALA A 212 -10.92 -23.39 1.31
C ALA A 212 -9.84 -22.84 2.25
N LYS A 213 -9.46 -21.56 2.10
CA LYS A 213 -8.54 -20.91 3.04
C LYS A 213 -9.31 -20.23 4.17
N LYS A 214 -8.98 -20.55 5.42
CA LYS A 214 -9.13 -19.61 6.54
C LYS A 214 -7.97 -18.61 6.47
N GLY A 215 -8.24 -17.38 6.03
CA GLY A 215 -7.23 -16.33 5.94
C GLY A 215 -7.85 -14.96 6.20
N PHE A 216 -7.09 -14.07 6.86
CA PHE A 216 -7.52 -12.75 7.32
C PHE A 216 -7.61 -11.66 6.23
N ALA A 217 -7.58 -12.02 4.95
CA ALA A 217 -7.67 -11.04 3.86
C ALA A 217 -8.41 -11.63 2.64
N LEU A 218 -9.53 -10.98 2.29
CA LEU A 218 -10.46 -11.24 1.18
C LEU A 218 -11.46 -12.39 1.43
N PRO A 219 -12.64 -12.41 0.76
CA PRO A 219 -13.67 -13.42 1.00
C PRO A 219 -13.53 -14.56 -0.02
N PRO A 220 -12.78 -15.64 0.27
CA PRO A 220 -13.08 -16.94 -0.31
C PRO A 220 -14.41 -17.41 0.29
N LEU A 221 -15.10 -18.35 -0.38
CA LEU A 221 -16.30 -19.05 0.10
C LEU A 221 -16.32 -19.07 1.63
N ASP A 222 -17.23 -18.29 2.23
CA ASP A 222 -17.27 -18.17 3.68
C ASP A 222 -17.55 -19.55 4.23
N PHE A 223 -16.53 -20.15 4.84
CA PHE A 223 -16.57 -21.52 5.33
C PHE A 223 -17.65 -21.68 6.40
N VAL A 224 -18.04 -20.58 7.06
CA VAL A 224 -19.13 -20.54 8.02
C VAL A 224 -20.49 -20.65 7.32
N SER A 225 -20.62 -20.17 6.09
CA SER A 225 -21.85 -20.21 5.30
C SER A 225 -21.84 -21.24 4.16
N LEU A 226 -20.82 -22.12 4.09
CA LEU A 226 -20.67 -23.08 3.00
C LEU A 226 -21.69 -24.23 3.19
N THR A 227 -22.67 -24.32 2.28
CA THR A 227 -23.62 -25.43 2.22
C THR A 227 -23.27 -26.38 1.08
N GLU A 228 -23.79 -27.61 1.14
CA GLU A 228 -23.66 -28.59 0.05
C GLU A 228 -24.17 -28.02 -1.27
N GLU A 229 -25.32 -27.32 -1.24
CA GLU A 229 -25.91 -26.69 -2.42
C GLU A 229 -24.99 -25.63 -3.04
N ILE A 230 -24.41 -24.74 -2.23
CA ILE A 230 -23.47 -23.71 -2.71
C ILE A 230 -22.23 -24.37 -3.32
N LEU A 231 -21.72 -25.42 -2.68
CA LEU A 231 -20.55 -26.14 -3.17
C LEU A 231 -20.83 -26.87 -4.50
N LEU A 232 -21.95 -27.59 -4.59
CA LEU A 232 -22.36 -28.29 -5.81
C LEU A 232 -22.60 -27.32 -6.96
N ASN A 233 -23.25 -26.18 -6.69
CA ASN A 233 -23.45 -25.13 -7.69
C ASN A 233 -22.12 -24.55 -8.15
N ALA A 234 -21.19 -24.27 -7.24
CA ALA A 234 -19.86 -23.76 -7.60
C ALA A 234 -19.04 -24.76 -8.42
N ILE A 235 -19.13 -26.07 -8.11
CA ILE A 235 -18.48 -27.12 -8.89
C ILE A 235 -19.10 -27.22 -10.28
N ASN A 236 -20.44 -27.27 -10.37
CA ASN A 236 -21.14 -27.35 -11.65
C ASN A 236 -20.83 -26.13 -12.54
N GLU A 237 -20.76 -24.94 -11.95
CA GLU A 237 -20.37 -23.72 -12.66
C GLU A 237 -18.92 -23.82 -13.16
N ALA A 238 -17.96 -24.18 -12.30
CA ALA A 238 -16.55 -24.28 -12.68
C ALA A 238 -16.26 -25.36 -13.74
N VAL A 239 -17.00 -26.47 -13.73
CA VAL A 239 -16.86 -27.58 -14.69
C VAL A 239 -17.51 -27.25 -16.03
N ASN A 240 -18.74 -26.73 -16.02
CA ASN A 240 -19.53 -26.57 -17.25
C ASN A 240 -19.33 -25.22 -17.94
N ASN A 241 -18.82 -24.20 -17.24
CA ASN A 241 -18.54 -22.90 -17.83
C ASN A 241 -17.08 -22.85 -18.34
N PRO A 242 -16.85 -22.88 -19.67
CA PRO A 242 -15.50 -22.91 -20.24
C PRO A 242 -14.69 -21.63 -19.94
N SER A 243 -15.34 -20.53 -19.55
CA SER A 243 -14.66 -19.26 -19.26
C SER A 243 -13.61 -19.39 -18.17
N TYR A 244 -13.80 -20.25 -17.16
CA TYR A 244 -12.82 -20.50 -16.10
C TYR A 244 -11.55 -21.16 -16.66
N ARG A 245 -11.71 -22.26 -17.41
CA ARG A 245 -10.59 -22.98 -18.03
C ARG A 245 -9.83 -22.10 -19.01
N GLU A 246 -10.55 -21.36 -19.84
CA GLU A 246 -9.93 -20.47 -20.83
C GLU A 246 -9.24 -19.26 -20.19
N THR A 247 -9.82 -18.68 -19.13
CA THR A 247 -9.17 -17.61 -18.35
C THR A 247 -7.92 -18.13 -17.66
N ALA A 248 -7.96 -19.31 -17.03
CA ALA A 248 -6.81 -19.93 -16.38
C ALA A 248 -5.67 -20.20 -17.39
N LYS A 249 -5.98 -20.78 -18.56
CA LYS A 249 -5.01 -20.98 -19.64
C LYS A 249 -4.42 -19.66 -20.14
N LYS A 250 -5.26 -18.64 -20.32
CA LYS A 250 -4.82 -17.30 -20.75
C LYS A 250 -3.86 -16.68 -19.73
N LEU A 251 -4.23 -16.66 -18.45
CA LEU A 251 -3.40 -16.11 -17.39
C LEU A 251 -2.10 -16.90 -17.21
N SER A 252 -2.15 -18.23 -17.32
CA SER A 252 -0.96 -19.08 -17.30
C SER A 252 0.00 -18.74 -18.44
N LYS A 253 -0.51 -18.58 -19.68
CA LYS A 253 0.32 -18.17 -20.83
C LYS A 253 1.01 -16.82 -20.57
N ILE A 254 0.26 -15.82 -20.10
CA ILE A 254 0.82 -14.49 -19.78
C ILE A 254 1.84 -14.58 -18.64
N PHE A 255 1.57 -15.38 -17.61
CA PHE A 255 2.46 -15.54 -16.47
C PHE A 255 3.78 -16.23 -16.85
N LEU A 256 3.73 -17.22 -17.74
CA LEU A 256 4.91 -17.95 -18.18
C LEU A 256 5.70 -17.20 -19.27
N ASP A 257 5.07 -16.25 -19.95
CA ASP A 257 5.69 -15.40 -20.97
C ASP A 257 6.53 -14.29 -20.33
N GLN A 258 7.70 -14.65 -19.83
CA GLN A 258 8.66 -13.75 -19.20
C GLN A 258 10.07 -14.00 -19.77
N GLU A 259 10.83 -12.93 -19.99
CA GLU A 259 12.20 -12.99 -20.52
C GLU A 259 13.14 -13.81 -19.62
N THR A 260 12.97 -13.69 -18.30
CA THR A 260 13.82 -14.33 -17.28
C THR A 260 12.97 -15.06 -16.26
N LYS A 261 13.48 -16.18 -15.71
CA LYS A 261 12.81 -16.83 -14.58
C LYS A 261 12.76 -15.89 -13.37
N PRO A 262 11.67 -15.87 -12.59
CA PRO A 262 11.53 -14.95 -11.46
C PRO A 262 12.63 -15.07 -10.40
N LEU A 263 13.09 -16.29 -10.09
CA LEU A 263 14.18 -16.50 -9.15
C LEU A 263 15.52 -15.97 -9.67
N ASP A 264 15.85 -16.24 -10.93
CA ASP A 264 17.08 -15.74 -11.57
C ASP A 264 17.09 -14.19 -11.61
N ARG A 265 15.92 -13.59 -11.88
CA ARG A 265 15.72 -12.13 -11.79
C ARG A 265 16.00 -11.60 -10.38
N ALA A 266 15.46 -12.26 -9.35
CA ALA A 266 15.71 -11.87 -7.96
C ALA A 266 17.19 -11.92 -7.62
N VAL A 267 17.88 -13.02 -7.97
CA VAL A 267 19.32 -13.19 -7.77
C VAL A 267 20.10 -12.08 -8.47
N PHE A 268 19.82 -11.84 -9.76
CA PHE A 268 20.48 -10.79 -10.53
C PHE A 268 20.38 -9.43 -9.85
N TRP A 269 19.20 -9.05 -9.37
CA TRP A 269 18.97 -7.74 -8.75
C TRP A 269 19.56 -7.62 -7.35
N VAL A 270 19.53 -8.70 -6.55
CA VAL A 270 20.24 -8.76 -5.26
C VAL A 270 21.74 -8.53 -5.49
N GLU A 271 22.34 -9.27 -6.41
CA GLU A 271 23.75 -9.08 -6.72
C GLU A 271 24.03 -7.70 -7.34
N TYR A 272 23.11 -7.17 -8.16
CA TYR A 272 23.24 -5.83 -8.73
C TYR A 272 23.34 -4.78 -7.64
N VAL A 273 22.46 -4.84 -6.63
CA VAL A 273 22.48 -3.94 -5.48
C VAL A 273 23.80 -4.05 -4.72
N LEU A 274 24.29 -5.26 -4.47
CA LEU A 274 25.58 -5.49 -3.81
C LEU A 274 26.76 -4.94 -4.63
N ARG A 275 26.82 -5.23 -5.93
CA ARG A 275 27.87 -4.73 -6.86
C ARG A 275 27.92 -3.21 -6.92
N HIS A 276 26.76 -2.55 -6.78
CA HIS A 276 26.63 -1.09 -6.86
C HIS A 276 26.42 -0.42 -5.50
N LYS A 277 26.81 -1.08 -4.40
CA LYS A 277 26.79 -0.51 -3.04
C LYS A 277 25.44 0.13 -2.65
N GLY A 278 24.35 -0.57 -2.94
CA GLY A 278 22.99 -0.11 -2.66
C GLY A 278 22.25 0.48 -3.86
N ALA A 279 22.88 0.56 -5.04
CA ALA A 279 22.28 1.06 -6.29
C ALA A 279 21.57 2.44 -6.16
N PRO A 280 22.24 3.48 -5.64
CA PRO A 280 21.61 4.77 -5.34
C PRO A 280 21.02 5.49 -6.56
N HIS A 281 21.49 5.18 -7.77
CA HIS A 281 21.00 5.74 -9.03
C HIS A 281 19.60 5.24 -9.44
N LEU A 282 19.10 4.15 -8.85
CA LEU A 282 17.72 3.67 -9.06
C LEU A 282 16.73 4.31 -8.08
N ARG A 283 17.24 4.94 -7.02
CA ARG A 283 16.43 5.56 -5.97
C ARG A 283 15.81 6.85 -6.46
N SER A 284 14.50 6.98 -6.28
CA SER A 284 13.79 8.22 -6.54
C SER A 284 14.18 9.33 -5.55
N ALA A 285 14.41 10.54 -6.06
CA ALA A 285 14.59 11.75 -5.25
C ALA A 285 13.36 12.05 -4.37
N ALA A 286 12.19 11.52 -4.72
CA ALA A 286 10.97 11.64 -3.92
C ALA A 286 11.12 11.08 -2.49
N ARG A 287 12.06 10.15 -2.25
CA ARG A 287 12.33 9.61 -0.91
C ARG A 287 12.88 10.62 0.08
N ASP A 288 13.52 11.68 -0.42
CA ASP A 288 14.11 12.72 0.41
C ASP A 288 13.16 13.90 0.66
N LEU A 289 11.98 13.88 0.02
CA LEU A 289 10.97 14.91 0.17
C LEU A 289 10.14 14.71 1.43
N HIS A 290 9.76 15.82 2.05
CA HIS A 290 8.71 15.80 3.06
C HIS A 290 7.35 15.50 2.39
N TYR A 291 6.41 14.90 3.11
CA TYR A 291 5.09 14.56 2.54
C TYR A 291 4.34 15.75 1.94
N ILE A 292 4.51 16.95 2.51
CA ILE A 292 3.93 18.20 1.96
C ILE A 292 4.46 18.47 0.55
N GLN A 293 5.75 18.26 0.31
CA GLN A 293 6.40 18.44 -0.99
C GLN A 293 6.06 17.28 -1.93
N TYR A 294 6.09 16.04 -1.44
CA TYR A 294 5.78 14.85 -2.22
C TYR A 294 4.38 14.92 -2.85
N PHE A 295 3.37 15.33 -2.07
CA PHE A 295 2.00 15.55 -2.55
C PHE A 295 1.78 16.93 -3.18
N SER A 296 2.84 17.74 -3.35
CA SER A 296 2.79 19.08 -3.93
C SER A 296 1.80 20.03 -3.24
N ILE A 297 1.53 19.83 -1.95
CA ILE A 297 0.56 20.62 -1.18
C ILE A 297 1.02 22.08 -1.07
N ASP A 298 2.31 22.29 -0.88
CA ASP A 298 2.94 23.61 -0.86
C ASP A 298 2.79 24.36 -2.19
N THR A 299 3.01 23.66 -3.31
CA THR A 299 2.91 24.20 -4.67
C THR A 299 1.45 24.52 -5.01
N LEU A 300 0.52 23.62 -4.68
CA LEU A 300 -0.92 23.85 -4.88
C LEU A 300 -1.43 25.01 -4.03
N ALA A 301 -0.97 25.14 -2.79
CA ALA A 301 -1.32 26.27 -1.92
C ALA A 301 -0.82 27.60 -2.50
N ALA A 302 0.42 27.65 -3.02
CA ALA A 302 0.95 28.84 -3.67
C ALA A 302 0.14 29.22 -4.92
N LEU A 303 -0.21 28.25 -5.78
CA LEU A 303 -1.07 28.46 -6.94
C LEU A 303 -2.46 28.99 -6.57
N PHE A 304 -3.05 28.46 -5.50
CA PHE A 304 -4.34 28.94 -4.98
C PHE A 304 -4.26 30.40 -4.50
N VAL A 305 -3.20 30.76 -3.77
CA VAL A 305 -2.98 32.15 -3.31
C VAL A 305 -2.82 33.10 -4.50
N ILE A 306 -2.06 32.71 -5.53
CA ILE A 306 -1.91 33.50 -6.76
C ILE A 306 -3.26 33.70 -7.44
N LEU A 307 -4.04 32.63 -7.63
CA LEU A 307 -5.35 32.72 -8.25
C LEU A 307 -6.33 33.60 -7.44
N ALA A 308 -6.37 33.43 -6.12
CA ALA A 308 -7.20 34.23 -5.22
C ALA A 308 -6.81 35.72 -5.26
N SER A 309 -5.51 36.02 -5.35
CA SER A 309 -5.01 37.39 -5.49
C SER A 309 -5.46 38.02 -6.81
N CYS A 310 -5.34 37.29 -7.94
CA CYS A 310 -5.81 37.74 -9.24
C CYS A 310 -7.32 38.03 -9.23
N ILE A 311 -8.13 37.14 -8.64
CA ILE A 311 -9.58 37.34 -8.51
C ILE A 311 -9.88 38.57 -7.66
N THR A 312 -9.18 38.75 -6.54
CA THR A 312 -9.36 39.89 -5.64
C THR A 312 -9.05 41.21 -6.34
N VAL A 313 -7.92 41.27 -7.06
CA VAL A 313 -7.52 42.45 -7.85
C VAL A 313 -8.58 42.76 -8.91
N ASN A 314 -9.06 41.76 -9.66
CA ASN A 314 -10.12 41.95 -10.65
C ASN A 314 -11.42 42.49 -10.02
N VAL A 315 -11.84 41.93 -8.87
CA VAL A 315 -13.03 42.43 -8.15
C VAL A 315 -12.83 43.87 -7.67
N LEU A 316 -11.64 44.23 -7.19
CA LEU A 316 -11.32 45.60 -6.78
C LEU A 316 -11.34 46.57 -7.96
N ILE A 317 -10.79 46.18 -9.11
CA ILE A 317 -10.83 46.97 -10.36
C ILE A 317 -12.28 47.17 -10.80
N VAL A 318 -13.09 46.11 -10.88
CA VAL A 318 -14.51 46.20 -11.26
C VAL A 318 -15.27 47.08 -10.27
N ARG A 319 -15.05 46.93 -8.96
CA ARG A 319 -15.64 47.82 -7.95
C ARG A 319 -15.22 49.27 -8.11
N ALA A 320 -13.96 49.53 -8.44
CA ALA A 320 -13.45 50.88 -8.69
C ALA A 320 -14.10 51.50 -9.94
N ILE A 321 -14.20 50.73 -11.04
CA ILE A 321 -14.88 51.14 -12.27
C ILE A 321 -16.37 51.40 -11.97
N TYR A 322 -17.05 50.47 -11.29
CA TYR A 322 -18.46 50.62 -10.93
C TYR A 322 -18.70 51.87 -10.07
N ARG A 323 -17.87 52.10 -9.04
CA ARG A 323 -17.92 53.32 -8.22
C ARG A 323 -17.68 54.58 -9.06
N LYS A 324 -16.80 54.53 -10.06
CA LYS A 324 -16.50 55.67 -10.93
C LYS A 324 -17.61 55.94 -11.96
N CYS A 325 -18.24 54.90 -12.51
CA CYS A 325 -19.29 55.01 -13.51
C CYS A 325 -20.68 55.27 -12.91
N PHE A 326 -20.97 54.73 -11.72
CA PHE A 326 -22.30 54.76 -11.09
C PHE A 326 -22.32 55.41 -9.70
N GLY A 327 -21.16 55.67 -9.08
CA GLY A 327 -21.05 56.32 -7.78
C GLY A 327 -20.88 57.83 -7.86
N SER A 328 -21.93 58.55 -8.30
CA SER A 328 -22.27 59.90 -7.82
C SER A 328 -23.56 60.41 -8.47
N LYS A 329 -24.69 60.24 -7.79
CA LYS A 329 -25.86 61.16 -7.77
C LYS A 329 -26.63 60.99 -6.46
N SER A 330 -26.06 61.36 -5.32
CA SER A 330 -26.85 61.57 -4.10
C SER A 330 -26.12 62.42 -3.06
N THR A 331 -25.96 63.73 -3.31
CA THR A 331 -25.83 64.79 -2.28
C THR A 331 -25.72 66.21 -2.89
N LYS A 332 -26.65 66.64 -3.75
CA LYS A 332 -26.78 68.08 -4.11
C LYS A 332 -28.20 68.67 -4.12
N THR A 333 -29.27 67.89 -3.90
CA THR A 333 -30.66 68.40 -4.00
C THR A 333 -31.33 68.72 -2.65
N ALA A 334 -30.67 68.52 -1.50
CA ALA A 334 -31.28 68.80 -0.19
C ALA A 334 -31.16 70.27 0.27
N ASN A 335 -30.33 71.11 -0.37
CA ASN A 335 -30.10 72.50 0.06
C ASN A 335 -30.82 73.57 -0.78
N SER A 336 -31.57 73.23 -1.84
CA SER A 336 -32.33 74.22 -2.63
C SER A 336 -33.79 74.40 -2.22
N LEU A 337 -34.33 73.55 -1.33
CA LEU A 337 -35.72 73.64 -0.85
C LEU A 337 -35.89 74.40 0.48
N LYS A 338 -34.81 74.89 1.10
CA LYS A 338 -34.88 75.78 2.29
C LYS A 338 -34.75 77.27 1.96
N LYS A 339 -34.76 77.68 0.69
CA LYS A 339 -34.58 79.09 0.28
C LYS A 339 -35.70 79.67 -0.58
N LYS A 340 -36.79 78.95 -0.81
CA LYS A 340 -38.01 79.46 -1.46
C LYS A 340 -39.26 78.73 -0.93
N GLN A 341 -39.74 79.15 0.22
CA GLN A 341 -41.15 79.42 0.57
C GLN A 341 -41.29 79.57 2.08
#